data_AF-A0A674IF17-F1
#
_entry.id   AF-A0A674IF17-F1
#
_cell.length_a   1.000
_cell.length_b   1.000
_cell.length_c   1.000
_cell.angle_alpha   90.00
_cell.angle_beta   90.00
_cell.angle_gamma   90.00
#
_symmetry.space_group_name_H-M   'P 1'
#
loop_
_entity.id
_entity.type
_entity.pdbx_description
1 polymer ?
#
loop_
_entity_poly.entity_id
_entity_poly.type
_entity_poly.pdbx_seq_one_letter_code
_entity_poly.pdbx_strand_id
1 'polypeptide(L)' 'MPLRSRLYNVLFRRTSTFALTIVLGALVFERAFDQGADAFYERLNHGRGWLPAPHRLRAPA' A
#
# COMPACT_ATOMS: atom_id res chain seq x y z
N MET A 1 5.46 22.08 20.04
CA MET A 1 4.40 21.99 19.01
C MET A 1 4.01 20.54 18.81
N PRO A 2 2.71 20.20 18.86
CA PRO A 2 2.25 18.83 18.67
C PRO A 2 2.32 18.40 17.20
N LEU A 3 2.56 17.10 16.96
CA LEU A 3 2.74 16.50 15.62
C LEU A 3 1.57 16.81 14.67
N ARG A 4 0.33 16.77 15.19
CA ARG A 4 -0.89 17.12 14.45
C ARG A 4 -0.82 18.50 13.81
N SER A 5 -0.32 19.50 14.54
CA SER A 5 -0.24 20.88 14.06
C SER A 5 0.85 21.05 13.00
N ARG A 6 1.91 20.23 13.07
CA ARG A 6 2.95 20.19 12.02
C ARG A 6 2.41 19.56 10.74
N LEU A 7 1.73 18.41 10.83
CA LEU A 7 1.12 17.76 9.66
C LEU A 7 0.10 18.69 8.99
N TYR A 8 -0.78 19.33 9.76
CA TYR A 8 -1.76 20.26 9.20
C TYR A 8 -1.09 21.39 8.42
N ASN A 9 -0.09 22.04 9.01
CA ASN A 9 0.58 23.17 8.36
C ASN A 9 1.38 22.80 7.11
N VAL A 10 1.94 21.58 7.06
CA VAL A 10 2.81 21.14 5.95
C VAL A 10 2.00 20.49 4.83
N LEU A 11 1.04 19.62 5.17
CA LEU A 11 0.36 18.76 4.19
C LEU A 11 -1.07 19.23 3.89
N PHE A 12 -1.82 19.66 4.91
CA PHE A 12 -3.29 19.83 4.80
C PHE A 12 -3.76 21.29 4.69
N ARG A 13 -2.89 22.29 4.93
CA ARG A 13 -3.28 23.70 5.00
C ARG A 13 -3.53 24.35 3.64
N ARG A 14 -2.82 23.94 2.57
CA ARG A 14 -3.02 24.46 1.21
C ARG A 14 -3.61 23.38 0.31
N THR A 15 -4.61 23.73 -0.50
CA THR A 15 -5.31 22.78 -1.38
C THR A 15 -4.36 22.08 -2.37
N SER A 16 -3.36 22.79 -2.90
CA SER A 16 -2.37 22.23 -3.82
C SER A 16 -1.45 21.20 -3.15
N THR A 17 -0.91 21.49 -1.95
CA THR A 17 -0.09 20.54 -1.18
C THR A 17 -0.93 19.37 -0.68
N PHE A 18 -2.20 19.61 -0.37
CA PHE A 18 -3.15 18.59 0.05
C PHE A 18 -3.43 17.59 -1.09
N ALA A 19 -3.78 18.09 -2.28
CA ALA A 19 -4.00 17.24 -3.44
C ALA A 19 -2.75 16.42 -3.79
N LEU A 20 -1.57 17.04 -3.77
CA LEU A 20 -0.30 16.34 -3.98
C LEU A 20 -0.06 15.24 -2.95
N THR A 21 -0.35 15.52 -1.67
CA THR A 21 -0.22 14.54 -0.58
C THR A 21 -1.16 13.36 -0.78
N ILE A 22 -2.40 13.60 -1.23
CA ILE A 22 -3.36 12.54 -1.54
C ILE A 22 -2.85 11.67 -2.68
N VAL A 23 -2.42 12.26 -3.80
CA VAL A 23 -1.96 11.49 -4.98
C VAL A 23 -0.75 10.62 -4.61
N LEU A 24 0.27 11.19 -3.97
CA LEU A 24 1.45 10.43 -3.55
C LEU A 24 1.09 9.38 -2.50
N GLY A 25 0.23 9.74 -1.54
CA GLY A 25 -0.27 8.82 -0.52
C GLY A 25 -1.01 7.64 -1.13
N ALA A 26 -1.85 7.87 -2.14
CA ALA A 26 -2.60 6.83 -2.84
C ALA A 26 -1.66 5.88 -3.60
N LEU A 27 -0.66 6.39 -4.32
CA LEU A 27 0.30 5.56 -5.06
C LEU A 27 1.15 4.67 -4.14
N VAL A 28 1.58 5.20 -3.00
CA VAL A 28 2.33 4.42 -2.00
C VAL A 28 1.40 3.42 -1.32
N PHE A 29 0.18 3.85 -0.97
CA PHE A 29 -0.80 3.00 -0.32
C PHE A 29 -1.21 1.83 -1.21
N GLU A 30 -1.46 2.04 -2.50
CA GLU A 30 -1.77 1.00 -3.49
C GLU A 30 -0.77 -0.16 -3.39
N ARG A 31 0.54 0.13 -3.51
CA ARG A 31 1.58 -0.92 -3.50
C ARG A 31 1.75 -1.60 -2.15
N ALA A 32 1.70 -0.83 -1.08
CA ALA A 32 1.83 -1.38 0.27
C ALA A 32 0.61 -2.24 0.64
N PHE A 33 -0.58 -1.81 0.21
CA PHE A 33 -1.83 -2.48 0.50
C PHE A 33 -1.99 -3.75 -0.32
N ASP A 34 -1.68 -3.74 -1.62
CA ASP A 34 -1.74 -4.95 -2.46
C ASP A 34 -0.81 -6.05 -1.89
N GLN A 35 0.46 -5.71 -1.64
CA GLN A 35 1.42 -6.67 -1.08
C GLN A 35 1.04 -7.13 0.33
N GLY A 36 0.55 -6.21 1.15
CA GLY A 36 0.12 -6.50 2.51
C GLY A 36 -1.11 -7.40 2.55
N ALA A 37 -2.09 -7.13 1.69
CA ALA A 37 -3.33 -7.89 1.57
C ALA A 37 -3.06 -9.30 1.05
N ASP A 38 -2.20 -9.46 0.05
CA ASP A 38 -1.79 -10.77 -0.46
C ASP A 38 -1.11 -11.60 0.63
N ALA A 39 -0.11 -11.04 1.32
CA ALA A 39 0.60 -11.73 2.40
C ALA A 39 -0.32 -12.07 3.57
N PHE A 40 -1.25 -11.17 3.91
CA PHE A 40 -2.24 -11.39 4.97
C PHE A 40 -3.22 -12.50 4.59
N TYR A 41 -3.69 -12.51 3.34
CA TYR A 41 -4.60 -13.51 2.81
C TYR A 41 -3.94 -14.90 2.74
N GLU A 42 -2.71 -14.99 2.25
CA GLU A 42 -1.94 -16.25 2.22
C GLU A 42 -1.73 -16.82 3.62
N ARG A 43 -1.43 -15.95 4.59
CA ARG A 43 -1.24 -16.37 5.99
C ARG A 43 -2.53 -16.85 6.63
N LEU A 44 -3.66 -16.23 6.32
CA LEU A 44 -4.98 -16.64 6.81
C LEU A 44 -5.48 -17.93 6.16
N ASN A 45 -5.21 -18.12 4.86
CA ASN A 45 -5.71 -19.24 4.07
C ASN A 45 -4.62 -20.28 3.77
N HIS A 46 -3.62 -20.40 4.65
CA HIS A 46 -2.48 -21.31 4.49
C HIS A 46 -2.96 -22.72 4.08
N GLY A 47 -2.71 -23.11 2.84
CA GLY A 47 -3.04 -24.44 2.29
C GLY A 47 -4.29 -24.54 1.40
N ARG A 48 -5.07 -23.47 1.19
CA ARG A 48 -6.20 -23.44 0.23
C ARG A 48 -6.10 -22.25 -0.72
N GLY A 49 -5.01 -22.17 -1.47
CA GLY A 49 -4.83 -21.13 -2.49
C GLY A 49 -5.61 -21.44 -3.77
N TRP A 50 -6.46 -20.51 -4.22
CA TRP A 50 -7.23 -20.62 -5.47
C TRP A 50 -6.46 -20.14 -6.73
N LEU A 51 -5.30 -19.49 -6.59
CA LEU A 51 -4.41 -19.17 -7.69
C LEU A 51 -2.93 -19.40 -7.31
N PRO A 52 -2.11 -19.98 -8.20
CA PRO A 52 -0.67 -19.98 -8.03
C PRO A 52 -0.11 -18.59 -8.32
N ALA A 53 0.72 -18.08 -7.42
CA ALA A 53 1.47 -16.86 -7.67
C ALA A 53 2.39 -17.03 -8.91
N PRO A 54 2.50 -16.03 -9.80
CA PRO A 54 3.16 -16.17 -11.11
C PRO A 54 4.65 -16.54 -11.02
N HIS A 55 5.33 -16.29 -9.89
CA HIS A 55 6.70 -16.73 -9.67
C HIS A 55 6.85 -18.27 -9.59
N ARG A 56 5.75 -19.03 -9.53
CA ARG A 56 5.73 -20.51 -9.60
C ARG A 56 5.66 -21.05 -11.03
N LEU A 57 5.44 -20.21 -12.04
CA LEU A 57 5.35 -20.61 -13.46
C LEU A 57 6.69 -20.59 -14.21
N ARG A 58 7.76 -20.09 -13.58
CA ARG A 58 9.12 -20.12 -14.16
C ARG A 58 9.95 -21.22 -13.51
N ALA A 59 9.64 -22.47 -13.82
CA ALA A 59 10.63 -23.54 -13.71
C ALA A 59 11.66 -23.36 -14.85
N PRO A 60 12.98 -23.38 -14.59
CA PRO A 60 13.96 -23.51 -15.66
C PRO A 60 13.82 -24.89 -16.31
N ALA A 61 13.99 -24.92 -17.63
CA ALA A 61 13.96 -26.10 -18.50
C ALA A 61 14.96 -27.19 -18.08
#